data_AF-A0A6P8JBV9-F1
#
_entry.id   AF-A0A6P8JBV9-F1
#
_cell.length_a   1.000
_cell.length_b   1.000
_cell.length_c   1.000
_cell.angle_alpha   90.00
_cell.angle_beta   90.00
_cell.angle_gamma   90.00
#
_symmetry.space_group_name_H-M   'P 1'
#
loop_
_entity.id
_entity.type
_entity.pdbx_description
1 polymer ?
#
loop_
_entity_poly.entity_id
_entity_poly.type
_entity_poly.pdbx_seq_one_letter_code
_entity_poly.pdbx_strand_id
1 'polypeptide(L)'
;MSLCNYLAADKVAEVETSATQEEQEEGKEEKRMIIFRKIMDKCLNKIMSAGRHSQFKNCFKELRTANSGAFDSISEQLMNHLKANIETEISLMIKQEDLEYFFDTLDRAVEENSSRPTPAWRPSGEPSTDCRDHLMAVKSTYRDQLKGMLEKIENENKSLEDVILPQREKVEENQKMLPKKAEHLREAAELCEDFNMSRLQEQAMALVND
;
A
#
# COMPACT_ATOMS: atom_id res chain seq x y z
N MET A 1 -18.85 -0.98 40.60
CA MET A 1 -17.69 -1.71 41.14
C MET A 1 -16.48 -0.78 41.09
N SER A 2 -15.70 -0.81 42.16
CA SER A 2 -14.71 0.17 42.60
C SER A 2 -13.71 0.70 41.56
N LEU A 3 -13.50 2.01 41.68
CA LEU A 3 -12.27 2.74 41.40
C LEU A 3 -11.06 2.10 42.10
N CYS A 4 -9.90 2.09 41.43
CA CYS A 4 -8.61 2.26 42.10
C CYS A 4 -7.56 2.80 41.12
N ASN A 5 -7.35 4.12 41.18
CA ASN A 5 -6.07 4.76 40.88
C ASN A 5 -5.02 4.26 41.86
N TYR A 6 -3.75 4.16 41.45
CA TYR A 6 -2.63 4.68 42.24
C TYR A 6 -1.38 4.90 41.37
N LEU A 7 -0.98 6.17 41.31
CA LEU A 7 0.33 6.67 40.89
C LEU A 7 1.32 6.55 42.07
N ALA A 8 2.54 6.13 41.78
CA ALA A 8 3.81 6.41 42.50
C ALA A 8 4.89 5.48 41.90
N ALA A 9 6.15 5.81 41.70
CA ALA A 9 6.93 7.04 41.82
C ALA A 9 8.26 6.77 41.07
N ASP A 10 8.94 7.84 40.66
CA ASP A 10 10.27 7.86 40.06
C ASP A 10 11.32 6.95 40.74
N LYS A 11 12.14 6.29 39.92
CA LYS A 11 13.59 6.17 40.16
C LYS A 11 14.35 6.20 38.83
N VAL A 12 15.02 7.33 38.61
CA VAL A 12 16.15 7.48 37.69
C VAL A 12 17.31 6.62 38.21
N ALA A 13 17.88 5.79 37.36
CA ALA A 13 19.19 5.19 37.55
C ALA A 13 19.89 5.11 36.19
N GLU A 14 20.75 6.09 35.93
CA GLU A 14 21.81 5.98 34.93
C GLU A 14 22.80 4.89 35.41
N VAL A 15 23.07 3.92 34.56
CA VAL A 15 24.28 3.08 34.62
C VAL A 15 24.77 2.90 33.19
N GLU A 16 25.75 3.71 32.80
CA GLU A 16 26.68 3.36 31.75
C GLU A 16 27.57 2.22 32.28
N THR A 17 27.57 1.05 31.63
CA THR A 17 28.78 0.22 31.56
C THR A 17 28.75 -0.66 30.32
N SER A 18 29.70 -0.36 29.43
CA SER A 18 30.23 -1.20 28.36
C SER A 18 30.50 -2.64 28.83
N ALA A 19 30.01 -3.63 28.08
CA ALA A 19 30.69 -4.91 27.89
C ALA A 19 30.02 -5.70 26.75
N THR A 20 30.73 -5.74 25.63
CA THR A 20 30.98 -6.94 24.81
C THR A 20 29.82 -7.91 24.60
N GLN A 21 29.15 -7.79 23.46
CA GLN A 21 28.47 -8.90 22.81
C GLN A 21 29.18 -9.18 21.49
N GLU A 22 30.29 -9.91 21.59
CA GLU A 22 30.66 -10.84 20.53
C GLU A 22 29.88 -12.14 20.77
N GLU A 23 29.46 -12.75 19.66
CA GLU A 23 28.83 -14.08 19.54
C GLU A 23 27.31 -14.15 19.65
N GLN A 24 26.64 -13.84 18.52
CA GLN A 24 25.70 -14.75 17.84
C GLN A 24 25.27 -14.14 16.48
N GLU A 25 26.04 -14.37 15.42
CA GLU A 25 25.58 -14.16 14.03
C GLU A 25 26.08 -15.32 13.15
N GLU A 26 25.60 -16.53 13.43
CA GLU A 26 25.61 -17.59 12.42
C GLU A 26 24.52 -17.29 11.39
N GLY A 27 24.94 -16.77 10.24
CA GLY A 27 24.11 -16.73 9.02
C GLY A 27 23.59 -15.37 8.57
N LYS A 28 24.07 -14.22 9.08
CA LYS A 28 23.79 -12.95 8.40
C LYS A 28 24.65 -12.83 7.15
N GLU A 29 23.99 -12.80 6.00
CA GLU A 29 24.62 -12.48 4.73
C GLU A 29 25.27 -11.09 4.86
N GLU A 30 26.60 -11.01 4.62
CA GLU A 30 27.35 -9.75 4.71
C GLU A 30 26.71 -8.72 3.75
N LYS A 31 26.40 -7.51 4.24
CA LYS A 31 25.73 -6.46 3.44
C LYS A 31 26.47 -6.23 2.13
N ARG A 32 25.74 -6.10 1.01
CA ARG A 32 26.33 -6.05 -0.34
C ARG A 32 27.30 -4.89 -0.53
N MET A 33 27.04 -3.75 0.12
CA MET A 33 27.93 -2.59 0.06
C MET A 33 29.31 -2.86 0.67
N ILE A 34 29.38 -3.66 1.74
CA ILE A 34 30.65 -4.03 2.38
C ILE A 34 31.44 -4.94 1.44
N ILE A 35 30.78 -5.91 0.83
CA ILE A 35 31.37 -6.80 -0.17
C ILE A 35 31.89 -5.98 -1.37
N PHE A 36 31.12 -5.02 -1.86
CA PHE A 36 31.52 -4.16 -2.97
C PHE A 36 32.81 -3.39 -2.65
N ARG A 37 32.87 -2.69 -1.50
CA ARG A 37 34.08 -1.98 -1.05
C ARG A 37 35.29 -2.91 -0.97
N LYS A 38 35.12 -4.07 -0.35
CA LYS A 38 36.17 -5.09 -0.20
C LYS A 38 36.68 -5.59 -1.56
N ILE A 39 35.81 -5.76 -2.55
CA ILE A 39 36.20 -6.12 -3.91
C ILE A 39 36.99 -4.99 -4.57
N MET A 40 36.50 -3.75 -4.47
CA MET A 40 37.17 -2.58 -5.03
C MET A 40 38.57 -2.37 -4.43
N ASP A 41 38.71 -2.50 -3.11
CA ASP A 41 39.99 -2.41 -2.42
C ASP A 41 40.94 -3.54 -2.86
N LYS A 42 40.45 -4.77 -3.00
CA LYS A 42 41.25 -5.90 -3.51
C LYS A 42 41.71 -5.65 -4.95
N CYS A 43 40.83 -5.12 -5.81
CA CYS A 43 41.16 -4.77 -7.18
C CYS A 43 42.24 -3.69 -7.23
N LEU A 44 42.10 -2.62 -6.44
CA LEU A 44 43.08 -1.55 -6.34
C LEU A 44 44.43 -2.08 -5.85
N ASN A 45 44.44 -2.87 -4.78
CA ASN A 45 45.66 -3.49 -4.27
C ASN A 45 46.34 -4.37 -5.32
N LYS A 46 45.57 -5.10 -6.14
CA LYS A 46 46.10 -5.91 -7.23
C LYS A 46 46.75 -5.04 -8.33
N ILE A 47 46.11 -3.93 -8.72
CA ILE A 47 46.67 -2.96 -9.67
C ILE A 47 47.97 -2.36 -9.13
N MET A 48 47.97 -1.90 -7.88
CA MET A 48 49.16 -1.34 -7.22
C MET A 48 50.29 -2.38 -7.10
N SER A 49 49.95 -3.64 -6.82
CA SER A 49 50.93 -4.73 -6.74
C SER A 49 51.51 -5.15 -8.09
N ALA A 50 50.82 -4.90 -9.20
CA ALA A 50 51.28 -5.15 -10.55
C ALA A 50 52.20 -4.02 -11.04
N GLY A 51 51.89 -2.77 -10.67
CA GLY A 51 52.73 -1.58 -10.87
C GLY A 51 53.96 -1.53 -9.95
N ARG A 52 54.70 -2.64 -9.81
CA ARG A 52 55.85 -2.71 -8.91
C ARG A 52 56.89 -1.65 -9.27
N HIS A 53 57.40 -0.95 -8.26
CA HIS A 53 58.58 -0.09 -8.38
C HIS A 53 59.75 -0.76 -9.11
N SER A 54 59.92 -2.08 -8.96
CA SER A 54 60.99 -2.83 -9.64
C SER A 54 60.81 -2.87 -11.16
N GLN A 55 59.59 -2.96 -11.66
CA GLN A 55 59.32 -2.91 -13.11
C GLN A 55 59.58 -1.49 -13.63
N PHE A 56 59.13 -0.48 -12.91
CA PHE A 56 59.36 0.93 -13.26
C PHE A 56 60.86 1.29 -13.28
N LYS A 57 61.61 0.83 -12.27
CA LYS A 57 63.08 0.99 -12.18
C LYS A 57 63.83 0.31 -13.33
N ASN A 58 63.29 -0.80 -13.86
CA ASN A 58 63.89 -1.53 -14.97
C ASN A 58 63.62 -0.89 -16.33
N CYS A 59 62.51 -0.16 -16.50
CA CYS A 59 62.19 0.54 -17.74
C CYS A 59 62.98 1.85 -17.91
N PHE A 60 63.32 2.52 -16.82
CA PHE A 60 63.96 3.85 -16.85
C PHE A 60 65.37 3.84 -16.23
N LYS A 61 66.22 2.91 -16.68
CA LYS A 61 67.56 2.69 -16.12
C LYS A 61 68.46 3.92 -16.21
N GLU A 62 68.48 4.59 -17.36
CA GLU A 62 69.34 5.74 -17.64
C GLU A 62 68.98 6.96 -16.77
N LEU A 63 67.68 7.25 -16.67
CA LEU A 63 67.14 8.30 -15.79
C LEU A 63 67.44 8.02 -14.31
N ARG A 64 67.32 6.76 -13.88
CA ARG A 64 67.65 6.34 -12.51
C ARG A 64 69.15 6.48 -12.22
N THR A 65 70.03 6.16 -13.17
CA THR A 65 71.48 6.31 -12.99
C THR A 65 71.90 7.78 -12.94
N ALA A 66 71.19 8.67 -13.64
CA ALA A 66 71.47 10.10 -13.62
C ALA A 66 71.04 10.76 -12.30
N ASN A 67 69.88 10.39 -11.74
CA ASN A 67 69.41 10.92 -10.46
C ASN A 67 68.47 9.93 -9.74
N SER A 68 69.06 9.03 -8.93
CA SER A 68 68.32 7.95 -8.26
C SER A 68 67.35 8.46 -7.20
N GLY A 69 67.73 9.49 -6.44
CA GLY A 69 66.90 10.06 -5.38
C GLY A 69 65.64 10.75 -5.91
N ALA A 70 65.78 11.57 -6.96
CA ALA A 70 64.63 12.19 -7.61
C ALA A 70 63.71 11.16 -8.28
N PHE A 71 64.30 10.14 -8.92
CA PHE A 71 63.53 9.07 -9.57
C PHE A 71 62.69 8.25 -8.59
N ASP A 72 63.28 7.86 -7.46
CA ASP A 72 62.57 7.11 -6.42
C ASP A 72 61.44 7.95 -5.81
N SER A 73 61.68 9.24 -5.53
CA SER A 73 60.65 10.17 -5.06
C SER A 73 59.50 10.35 -6.06
N ILE A 74 59.78 10.55 -7.35
CA ILE A 74 58.75 10.72 -8.38
C ILE A 74 57.92 9.44 -8.55
N SER A 75 58.57 8.28 -8.55
CA SER A 75 57.84 7.01 -8.69
C SER A 75 56.95 6.71 -7.50
N GLU A 76 57.37 7.04 -6.28
CA GLU A 76 56.54 6.92 -5.08
C GLU A 76 55.35 7.90 -5.11
N GLN A 77 55.60 9.16 -5.48
CA GLN A 77 54.55 10.17 -5.65
C GLN A 77 53.52 9.76 -6.69
N LEU A 78 53.95 9.22 -7.83
CA LEU A 78 53.06 8.73 -8.89
C LEU A 78 52.15 7.62 -8.37
N MET A 79 52.71 6.63 -7.67
CA MET A 79 51.93 5.51 -7.14
C MET A 79 50.95 5.98 -6.05
N ASN A 80 51.40 6.87 -5.15
CA ASN A 80 50.54 7.43 -4.10
C ASN A 80 49.40 8.27 -4.69
N HIS A 81 49.69 9.14 -5.66
CA HIS A 81 48.68 9.93 -6.36
C HIS A 81 47.70 9.06 -7.13
N LEU A 82 48.19 8.03 -7.84
CA LEU A 82 47.33 7.10 -8.57
C LEU A 82 46.36 6.39 -7.62
N LYS A 83 46.87 5.88 -6.49
CA LYS A 83 46.07 5.23 -5.47
C LYS A 83 44.99 6.16 -4.92
N ALA A 84 45.40 7.34 -4.44
CA ALA A 84 44.49 8.31 -3.84
C ALA A 84 43.42 8.78 -4.83
N ASN A 85 43.79 9.00 -6.09
CA ASN A 85 42.85 9.40 -7.13
C ASN A 85 41.82 8.30 -7.40
N ILE A 86 42.24 7.04 -7.49
CA ILE A 86 41.31 5.92 -7.71
C ILE A 86 40.38 5.74 -6.49
N GLU A 87 40.90 5.80 -5.26
CA GLU A 87 40.07 5.71 -4.04
C GLU A 87 39.05 6.84 -3.95
N THR A 88 39.46 8.05 -4.33
CA THR A 88 38.58 9.21 -4.39
C THR A 88 37.51 9.02 -5.46
N GLU A 89 37.88 8.59 -6.67
CA GLU A 89 36.95 8.36 -7.77
C GLU A 89 35.91 7.30 -7.42
N ILE A 90 36.34 6.18 -6.84
CA ILE A 90 35.42 5.12 -6.36
C ILE A 90 34.45 5.69 -5.33
N SER A 91 34.95 6.50 -4.39
CA SER A 91 34.11 7.13 -3.36
C SER A 91 33.12 8.13 -3.95
N LEU A 92 33.52 8.86 -5.00
CA LEU A 92 32.63 9.78 -5.72
C LEU A 92 31.57 9.01 -6.50
N MET A 93 31.93 7.95 -7.23
CA MET A 93 30.98 7.11 -7.97
C MET A 93 29.95 6.48 -7.03
N ILE A 94 30.38 5.98 -5.86
CA ILE A 94 29.47 5.43 -4.84
C ILE A 94 28.43 6.47 -4.41
N LYS A 95 28.84 7.73 -4.24
CA LYS A 95 27.96 8.83 -3.84
C LYS A 95 27.08 9.33 -4.98
N GLN A 96 27.61 9.42 -6.20
CA GLN A 96 26.87 9.91 -7.36
C GLN A 96 25.74 8.96 -7.76
N GLU A 97 26.01 7.66 -7.69
CA GLU A 97 25.06 6.61 -8.06
C GLU A 97 24.21 6.13 -6.88
N ASP A 98 24.32 6.77 -5.71
CA ASP A 98 23.62 6.42 -4.47
C ASP A 98 23.68 4.91 -4.15
N LEU A 99 24.82 4.27 -4.39
CA LEU A 99 24.96 2.81 -4.32
C LEU A 99 24.65 2.27 -2.93
N GLU A 100 24.94 3.03 -1.88
CA GLU A 100 24.62 2.64 -0.51
C GLU A 100 23.10 2.43 -0.31
N TYR A 101 22.30 3.36 -0.84
CA TYR A 101 20.84 3.29 -0.76
C TYR A 101 20.29 2.13 -1.59
N PHE A 102 20.80 1.93 -2.81
CA PHE A 102 20.33 0.86 -3.69
C PHE A 102 20.72 -0.53 -3.15
N PHE A 103 21.93 -0.70 -2.62
CA PHE A 103 22.34 -1.96 -2.01
C PHE A 103 21.53 -2.27 -0.75
N ASP A 104 21.29 -1.28 0.12
CA ASP A 104 20.46 -1.50 1.32
C ASP A 104 18.99 -1.82 0.96
N THR A 105 18.45 -1.15 -0.08
CA THR A 105 17.12 -1.46 -0.62
C THR A 105 17.05 -2.88 -1.17
N LEU A 106 18.09 -3.33 -1.88
CA LEU A 106 18.17 -4.68 -2.42
C LEU A 106 18.32 -5.74 -1.31
N ASP A 107 19.15 -5.46 -0.29
CA ASP A 107 19.33 -6.31 0.88
C ASP A 107 17.98 -6.52 1.59
N ARG A 108 17.25 -5.44 1.88
CA ARG A 108 15.89 -5.51 2.44
C ARG A 108 14.91 -6.28 1.54
N ALA A 109 14.91 -6.05 0.23
CA ALA A 109 14.02 -6.75 -0.69
C ALA A 109 14.28 -8.26 -0.74
N VAL A 110 15.54 -8.69 -0.58
CA VAL A 110 15.91 -10.10 -0.49
C VAL A 110 15.49 -10.69 0.85
N GLU A 111 15.69 -9.98 1.96
CA GLU A 111 15.24 -10.41 3.29
C GLU A 111 13.72 -10.64 3.32
N GLU A 112 12.94 -9.68 2.80
CA GLU A 112 11.46 -9.74 2.73
C GLU A 112 10.93 -10.91 1.89
N ASN A 113 11.71 -11.40 0.92
CA ASN A 113 11.27 -12.42 -0.03
C ASN A 113 12.07 -13.74 0.04
N SER A 114 12.93 -13.88 1.05
CA SER A 114 13.83 -15.02 1.25
C SER A 114 13.11 -16.37 1.35
N SER A 115 11.85 -16.38 1.79
CA SER A 115 11.07 -17.60 2.01
C SER A 115 10.14 -17.97 0.84
N ARG A 116 10.16 -17.25 -0.29
CA ARG A 116 9.27 -17.57 -1.42
C ARG A 116 9.72 -18.86 -2.12
N PRO A 117 8.87 -19.91 -2.17
CA PRO A 117 9.23 -21.19 -2.79
C PRO A 117 9.19 -21.14 -4.33
N THR A 118 8.48 -20.16 -4.91
CA THR A 118 8.30 -20.02 -6.35
C THR A 118 9.31 -19.03 -6.93
N PRO A 119 9.86 -19.31 -8.12
CA PRO A 119 10.68 -18.34 -8.84
C PRO A 119 9.97 -17.00 -8.99
N ALA A 120 10.70 -15.91 -8.75
CA ALA A 120 10.19 -14.57 -8.98
C ALA A 120 9.92 -14.36 -10.48
N TRP A 121 8.86 -13.62 -10.81
CA TRP A 121 8.52 -13.26 -12.19
C TRP A 121 9.69 -12.53 -12.88
N ARG A 122 9.83 -12.76 -14.18
CA ARG A 122 10.81 -12.09 -15.06
C ARG A 122 10.07 -11.66 -16.33
N PRO A 123 10.40 -10.48 -16.90
CA PRO A 123 9.86 -10.06 -18.18
C PRO A 123 10.07 -11.13 -19.24
N SER A 124 9.01 -11.50 -19.94
CA SER A 124 9.03 -12.48 -21.03
C SER A 124 9.70 -11.93 -22.28
N GLY A 125 9.79 -10.60 -22.39
CA GLY A 125 10.25 -9.88 -23.58
C GLY A 125 9.12 -9.53 -24.54
N GLU A 126 7.88 -9.95 -24.23
CA GLU A 126 6.68 -9.55 -24.95
C GLU A 126 5.92 -8.48 -24.15
N PRO A 127 5.97 -7.19 -24.56
CA PRO A 127 5.43 -6.09 -23.77
C PRO A 127 3.94 -6.24 -23.44
N SER A 128 3.15 -6.81 -24.34
CA SER A 128 1.72 -6.99 -24.13
C SER A 128 1.42 -7.95 -22.97
N THR A 129 2.20 -9.03 -22.87
CA THR A 129 2.08 -10.03 -21.80
C THR A 129 2.61 -9.47 -20.49
N ASP A 130 3.77 -8.82 -20.51
CA ASP A 130 4.40 -8.28 -19.32
C ASP A 130 3.55 -7.18 -18.65
N CYS A 131 2.97 -6.29 -19.46
CA CYS A 131 2.03 -5.27 -18.98
C CYS A 131 0.77 -5.89 -18.38
N ARG A 132 0.23 -6.93 -19.03
CA ARG A 132 -0.96 -7.63 -18.52
C ARG A 132 -0.67 -8.26 -17.17
N ASP A 133 0.43 -8.99 -17.04
CA ASP A 133 0.79 -9.69 -15.81
C ASP A 133 0.99 -8.72 -14.64
N HIS A 134 1.64 -7.57 -14.89
CA HIS A 134 1.80 -6.53 -13.88
C HIS A 134 0.47 -5.88 -13.47
N LEU A 135 -0.39 -5.58 -14.46
CA LEU A 135 -1.65 -4.87 -14.21
C LEU A 135 -2.76 -5.78 -13.68
N MET A 136 -2.65 -7.11 -13.86
CA MET A 136 -3.69 -8.08 -13.53
C MET A 136 -4.04 -8.08 -12.03
N ALA A 137 -3.03 -7.92 -11.16
CA ALA A 137 -3.25 -7.88 -9.70
C ALA A 137 -4.10 -6.66 -9.30
N VAL A 138 -3.77 -5.48 -9.85
CA VAL A 138 -4.51 -4.24 -9.60
C VAL A 138 -5.93 -4.34 -10.16
N LYS A 139 -6.08 -4.78 -11.42
CA LYS A 139 -7.39 -4.91 -12.07
C LYS A 139 -8.28 -5.96 -11.40
N SER A 140 -7.70 -7.04 -10.89
CA SER A 140 -8.42 -8.04 -10.12
C SER A 140 -8.99 -7.46 -8.84
N THR A 141 -8.20 -6.67 -8.10
CA THR A 141 -8.66 -5.97 -6.89
C THR A 141 -9.84 -5.05 -7.20
N TYR A 142 -9.75 -4.25 -8.28
CA TYR A 142 -10.86 -3.38 -8.70
C TYR A 142 -12.12 -4.14 -9.10
N ARG A 143 -11.96 -5.25 -9.84
CA ARG A 143 -13.09 -6.11 -10.23
C ARG A 143 -13.81 -6.63 -8.99
N ASP A 144 -13.07 -7.10 -8.00
CA ASP A 144 -13.65 -7.69 -6.79
C ASP A 144 -14.39 -6.63 -5.94
N GLN A 145 -13.86 -5.41 -5.87
CA GLN A 145 -14.55 -4.27 -5.24
C GLN A 145 -15.85 -3.92 -5.96
N LEU A 146 -15.83 -3.79 -7.28
CA LEU A 146 -17.02 -3.48 -8.08
C LEU A 146 -18.09 -4.57 -7.94
N LYS A 147 -17.68 -5.83 -7.89
CA LYS A 147 -18.59 -6.95 -7.69
C LYS A 147 -19.28 -6.87 -6.32
N GLY A 148 -18.55 -6.53 -5.26
CA GLY A 148 -19.14 -6.31 -3.94
C GLY A 148 -20.11 -5.12 -3.91
N MET A 149 -19.81 -4.03 -4.63
CA MET A 149 -20.72 -2.90 -4.76
C MET A 149 -22.00 -3.27 -5.50
N LEU A 150 -21.88 -4.05 -6.58
CA LEU A 150 -23.02 -4.52 -7.37
C LEU A 150 -23.93 -5.40 -6.52
N GLU A 151 -23.37 -6.39 -5.82
CA GLU A 151 -24.11 -7.29 -4.93
C GLU A 151 -24.87 -6.52 -3.84
N LYS A 152 -24.25 -5.47 -3.28
CA LYS A 152 -24.92 -4.60 -2.31
C LYS A 152 -26.14 -3.91 -2.90
N ILE A 153 -26.00 -3.32 -4.09
CA ILE A 153 -27.11 -2.61 -4.76
C ILE A 153 -28.22 -3.58 -5.16
N GLU A 154 -27.88 -4.77 -5.66
CA GLU A 154 -28.86 -5.80 -6.02
C GLU A 154 -29.65 -6.27 -4.81
N ASN A 155 -28.99 -6.48 -3.67
CA ASN A 155 -29.66 -6.85 -2.41
C ASN A 155 -30.57 -5.74 -1.88
N GLU A 156 -30.12 -4.48 -1.93
CA GLU A 156 -30.94 -3.33 -1.53
C GLU A 156 -32.17 -3.19 -2.44
N ASN A 157 -32.00 -3.30 -3.76
CA ASN A 157 -33.10 -3.24 -4.72
C ASN A 157 -34.13 -4.35 -4.46
N LYS A 158 -33.66 -5.58 -4.25
CA LYS A 158 -34.56 -6.71 -3.94
C LYS A 158 -35.33 -6.47 -2.65
N SER A 159 -34.66 -5.98 -1.61
CA SER A 159 -35.33 -5.64 -0.34
C SER A 159 -36.37 -4.52 -0.53
N LEU A 160 -36.10 -3.55 -1.40
CA LEU A 160 -37.05 -2.48 -1.72
C LEU A 160 -38.23 -3.02 -2.53
N GLU A 161 -38.00 -3.90 -3.49
CA GLU A 161 -39.06 -4.57 -4.27
C GLU A 161 -40.00 -5.37 -3.36
N ASP A 162 -39.45 -6.15 -2.44
CA ASP A 162 -40.20 -6.95 -1.47
C ASP A 162 -41.11 -6.08 -0.57
N VAL A 163 -40.72 -4.83 -0.31
CA VAL A 163 -41.52 -3.88 0.49
C VAL A 163 -42.52 -3.10 -0.36
N ILE A 164 -42.13 -2.66 -1.56
CA ILE A 164 -42.92 -1.74 -2.38
C ILE A 164 -44.01 -2.46 -3.16
N LEU A 165 -43.76 -3.66 -3.69
CA LEU A 165 -44.76 -4.39 -4.50
C LEU A 165 -46.06 -4.68 -3.71
N PRO A 166 -46.01 -5.24 -2.48
CA PRO A 166 -47.23 -5.47 -1.70
C PRO A 166 -47.95 -4.16 -1.32
N GLN A 167 -47.19 -3.09 -1.09
CA GLN A 167 -47.78 -1.77 -0.81
C GLN A 167 -48.53 -1.24 -2.03
N ARG A 168 -47.97 -1.37 -3.24
CA ARG A 168 -48.63 -0.98 -4.49
C ARG A 168 -49.91 -1.78 -4.72
N GLU A 169 -49.88 -3.09 -4.50
CA GLU A 169 -51.07 -3.95 -4.61
C GLU A 169 -52.18 -3.50 -3.64
N LYS A 170 -51.82 -3.20 -2.38
CA LYS A 170 -52.78 -2.70 -1.38
C LYS A 170 -53.37 -1.34 -1.76
N VAL A 171 -52.56 -0.45 -2.34
CA VAL A 171 -53.04 0.85 -2.84
C VAL A 171 -54.01 0.65 -4.00
N GLU A 172 -53.70 -0.24 -4.94
CA GLU A 172 -54.58 -0.56 -6.07
C GLU A 172 -55.91 -1.17 -5.61
N GLU A 173 -55.89 -2.09 -4.64
CA GLU A 173 -57.11 -2.66 -4.06
C GLU A 173 -57.95 -1.59 -3.35
N ASN A 174 -57.32 -0.74 -2.54
CA ASN A 174 -58.01 0.37 -1.90
C ASN A 174 -58.64 1.31 -2.93
N GLN A 175 -57.94 1.63 -4.01
CA GLN A 175 -58.46 2.49 -5.08
C GLN A 175 -59.69 1.88 -5.77
N LYS A 176 -59.76 0.55 -5.91
CA LYS A 176 -60.95 -0.15 -6.44
C LYS A 176 -62.12 -0.17 -5.45
N MET A 177 -61.85 -0.21 -4.14
CA MET A 177 -62.88 -0.31 -3.10
C MET A 177 -63.45 1.04 -2.67
N LEU A 178 -62.68 2.12 -2.80
CA LEU A 178 -63.06 3.47 -2.42
C LEU A 178 -64.33 3.99 -3.11
N PRO A 179 -64.51 3.87 -4.45
CA PRO A 179 -65.74 4.33 -5.10
C PRO A 179 -66.96 3.52 -4.67
N LYS A 180 -66.82 2.20 -4.46
CA LYS A 180 -67.92 1.35 -3.97
C LYS A 180 -68.37 1.78 -2.57
N LYS A 181 -67.42 2.04 -1.67
CA LYS A 181 -67.72 2.56 -0.34
C LYS A 181 -68.35 3.95 -0.40
N ALA A 182 -67.87 4.82 -1.28
CA ALA A 182 -68.45 6.15 -1.49
C ALA A 182 -69.90 6.06 -2.01
N GLU A 183 -70.19 5.09 -2.89
CA GLU A 183 -71.54 4.82 -3.37
C GLU A 183 -72.46 4.36 -2.24
N HIS A 184 -72.06 3.34 -1.48
CA HIS A 184 -72.86 2.86 -0.36
C HIS A 184 -73.15 3.94 0.70
N LEU A 185 -72.19 4.83 0.95
CA LEU A 185 -72.41 5.97 1.84
C LEU A 185 -73.39 6.99 1.26
N ARG A 186 -73.38 7.20 -0.07
CA ARG A 186 -74.34 8.06 -0.75
C ARG A 186 -75.74 7.48 -0.68
N GLU A 187 -75.89 6.19 -1.01
CA GLU A 187 -77.17 5.45 -0.89
C GLU A 187 -77.72 5.52 0.54
N ALA A 188 -76.88 5.32 1.55
CA ALA A 188 -77.29 5.42 2.95
C ALA A 188 -77.69 6.84 3.35
N ALA A 189 -77.02 7.88 2.82
CA ALA A 189 -77.37 9.27 3.06
C ALA A 189 -78.73 9.63 2.45
N GLU A 190 -78.97 9.19 1.20
CA GLU A 190 -80.26 9.38 0.50
C GLU A 190 -81.42 8.71 1.29
N LEU A 191 -81.24 7.47 1.75
CA LEU A 191 -82.24 6.79 2.58
C LEU A 191 -82.53 7.53 3.90
N CYS A 192 -81.53 8.14 4.52
CA CYS A 192 -81.71 8.93 5.73
C CYS A 192 -82.47 10.24 5.45
N GLU A 193 -82.19 10.89 4.32
CA GLU A 193 -82.92 12.08 3.87
C GLU A 193 -84.39 11.75 3.58
N ASP A 194 -84.66 10.67 2.84
CA ASP A 194 -86.01 10.21 2.52
C ASP A 194 -86.82 9.86 3.77
N PHE A 195 -86.21 9.17 4.74
CA PHE A 195 -86.86 8.83 6.00
C PHE A 195 -87.21 10.09 6.83
N ASN A 196 -86.30 11.06 6.88
CA ASN A 196 -86.55 12.34 7.55
C ASN A 196 -87.63 13.15 6.83
N MET A 197 -87.63 13.20 5.50
CA MET A 197 -88.65 13.90 4.72
C MET A 197 -90.03 13.27 4.88
N SER A 198 -90.11 11.93 4.90
CA SER A 198 -91.35 11.19 5.15
C SER A 198 -91.91 11.50 6.54
N ARG A 199 -91.05 11.53 7.56
CA ARG A 199 -91.43 11.88 8.94
C ARG A 199 -91.89 13.34 9.07
N LEU A 200 -91.23 14.27 8.37
CA LEU A 200 -91.65 15.69 8.34
C LEU A 200 -93.00 15.87 7.63
N GLN A 201 -93.26 15.12 6.56
CA GLN A 201 -94.55 15.12 5.85
C GLN A 201 -95.68 14.55 6.72
N GLU A 202 -95.42 13.47 7.46
CA GLU A 202 -96.39 12.87 8.38
C GLU A 202 -96.75 13.82 9.53
N GLN A 203 -95.75 14.51 10.10
CA GLN A 203 -95.97 15.55 11.12
C GLN A 203 -96.70 16.77 10.56
N ALA A 204 -96.41 17.19 9.33
CA ALA A 204 -97.11 18.29 8.68
C ALA A 204 -98.59 17.95 8.38
N MET A 205 -98.88 16.71 7.95
CA MET A 205 -100.26 16.25 7.77
C MET A 205 -101.02 16.16 9.09
N ALA A 206 -100.36 15.74 10.18
CA ALA A 206 -100.97 15.72 11.51
C ALA A 206 -101.36 17.13 12.00
N LEU A 207 -100.57 18.16 11.67
CA LEU A 207 -100.88 19.56 11.99
C LEU A 207 -101.97 20.21 11.11
N VAL A 208 -102.34 19.58 10.00
CA VAL A 208 -103.39 20.07 9.08
C VAL A 208 -104.76 19.43 9.38
N ASN A 209 -104.78 18.33 10.14
CA ASN A 209 -105.99 17.58 10.51
C ASN A 209 -106.47 17.81 11.95
N ASP A 210 -105.84 18.73 12.68
CA ASP A 210 -106.34 19.36 13.93
C ASP A 210 -106.83 20.78 13.64
#